data_AF-A0AB39NS14-F1
#
_entry.id   AF-A0AB39NS14-F1
#
_cell.length_a   1.000
_cell.length_b   1.000
_cell.length_c   1.000
_cell.angle_alpha   90.00
_cell.angle_beta   90.00
_cell.angle_gamma   90.00
#
_symmetry.space_group_name_H-M   'P 1'
#
loop_
_entity.id
_entity.type
_entity.pdbx_description
1 polymer ?
#
loop_
_entity_poly.entity_id
_entity_poly.type
_entity_poly.pdbx_seq_one_letter_code
_entity_poly.pdbx_strand_id
1 'polypeptide(L)' 'MSTHAASPTPERAGKRSVSLPQSLIKEVEVRTGKSGFSAVVSEALEQWLAMAKLREAVEADEREFGPVSDEAMRRAESEW' A
#
# COMPACT_ATOMS: atom_id res chain seq x y z
N MET A 1 -12.31 -5.69 -36.29
CA MET A 1 -12.52 -4.42 -35.56
C MET A 1 -11.60 -4.44 -34.36
N SER A 2 -10.37 -3.93 -34.53
CA SER A 2 -9.33 -3.98 -33.50
C SER A 2 -9.51 -2.83 -32.52
N THR A 3 -9.74 -3.12 -31.24
CA THR A 3 -9.54 -2.17 -30.16
C THR A 3 -8.21 -2.48 -29.50
N HIS A 4 -7.15 -1.82 -30.00
CA HIS A 4 -5.90 -1.74 -29.27
C HIS A 4 -6.15 -0.79 -28.09
N ALA A 5 -6.29 -1.33 -26.87
CA ALA A 5 -6.34 -0.50 -25.67
C ALA A 5 -5.02 0.29 -25.62
N ALA A 6 -5.10 1.61 -25.70
CA ALA A 6 -3.94 2.47 -25.61
C ALA A 6 -3.24 2.19 -24.27
N SER A 7 -1.96 1.79 -24.32
CA SER A 7 -1.14 1.67 -23.12
C SER A 7 -1.19 3.01 -22.37
N PRO A 8 -1.46 3.03 -21.06
CA PRO A 8 -1.47 4.27 -20.31
C PRO A 8 -0.08 4.91 -20.44
N THR A 9 -0.04 6.15 -20.93
CA THR A 9 1.19 6.95 -20.97
C THR A 9 1.75 7.00 -19.55
N PRO A 10 3.03 6.68 -19.32
CA PRO A 10 3.59 6.68 -17.99
C PRO A 10 3.42 8.06 -17.36
N GLU A 11 2.81 8.08 -16.18
CA GLU A 11 2.59 9.29 -15.41
C GLU A 11 3.94 9.98 -15.13
N ARG A 12 3.99 11.31 -15.28
CA ARG A 12 5.23 12.06 -15.00
C ARG A 12 5.50 12.06 -13.51
N ALA A 13 6.72 11.67 -13.12
CA ALA A 13 7.15 11.73 -11.73
C ALA A 13 7.10 13.17 -11.17
N GLY A 14 6.38 13.36 -10.06
CA GLY A 14 6.36 14.60 -9.30
C GLY A 14 7.40 14.58 -8.16
N LYS A 15 8.11 15.70 -7.94
CA LYS A 15 9.07 15.82 -6.83
C LYS A 15 8.42 16.47 -5.61
N ARG A 16 8.69 15.92 -4.43
CA ARG A 16 8.42 16.51 -3.11
C ARG A 16 9.68 16.39 -2.26
N SER A 17 9.95 17.38 -1.41
CA SER A 17 11.12 17.39 -0.51
C SER A 17 10.66 17.12 0.91
N VAL A 18 11.32 16.20 1.59
CA VAL A 18 11.09 15.85 3.00
C VAL A 18 12.43 15.72 3.73
N SER A 19 12.44 15.99 5.03
CA SER A 19 13.60 15.78 5.88
C SER A 19 13.52 14.40 6.53
N LEU A 20 14.60 13.63 6.43
CA LEU A 20 14.70 12.28 7.00
C LEU A 20 15.96 12.18 7.88
N PRO A 21 15.97 11.29 8.90
CA PRO A 21 17.18 10.99 9.64
C PRO A 21 18.31 10.52 8.72
N GLN A 22 19.52 11.08 8.87
CA GLN A 22 20.66 10.71 8.03
C GLN A 22 21.02 9.23 8.13
N SER A 23 20.83 8.63 9.31
CA SER A 23 21.04 7.19 9.52
C SER A 23 20.12 6.36 8.63
N LEU A 24 18.84 6.72 8.55
CA LEU A 24 17.85 6.05 7.71
C LEU A 24 18.17 6.19 6.23
N ILE A 25 18.55 7.40 5.79
CA ILE A 25 18.96 7.63 4.39
C ILE A 25 20.11 6.69 4.03
N LYS A 26 21.16 6.65 4.86
CA LYS A 26 22.33 5.79 4.63
C LYS A 26 21.96 4.31 4.60
N GLU A 27 21.10 3.85 5.51
CA GLU A 27 20.69 2.44 5.55
C GLU A 27 19.95 2.02 4.27
N VAL A 28 19.05 2.86 3.76
CA VAL A 28 18.35 2.61 2.50
C VAL A 28 19.34 2.61 1.33
N GLU A 29 20.21 3.61 1.25
CA GLU A 29 21.22 3.71 0.19
C GLU A 29 22.21 2.54 0.19
N VAL A 30 22.57 1.99 1.35
CA VAL A 30 23.41 0.79 1.46
C VAL A 30 22.72 -0.43 0.83
N ARG A 31 21.39 -0.53 0.95
CA ARG A 31 20.63 -1.67 0.43
C ARG A 31 20.30 -1.54 -1.06
N THR A 32 20.00 -0.34 -1.54
CA THR A 32 19.43 -0.13 -2.88
C THR A 32 20.29 0.71 -3.82
N GLY A 33 21.39 1.27 -3.32
CA GLY A 33 22.19 2.25 -4.04
C GLY A 33 21.47 3.61 -4.19
N LYS A 34 22.19 4.62 -4.69
CA LYS A 34 21.68 5.99 -4.80
C LYS A 34 20.46 6.13 -5.73
N SER A 35 20.37 5.29 -6.76
CA SER A 35 19.24 5.30 -7.71
C SER A 35 18.01 4.55 -7.21
N GLY A 36 18.16 3.69 -6.20
CA GLY A 36 17.06 2.88 -5.66
C GLY A 36 16.20 3.58 -4.61
N PHE A 37 16.64 4.76 -4.13
CA PHE A 37 15.95 5.46 -3.05
C PHE A 37 14.50 5.85 -3.40
N SER A 38 14.27 6.36 -4.61
CA SER A 38 12.94 6.77 -5.05
C SER A 38 11.98 5.58 -5.15
N ALA A 39 12.45 4.42 -5.60
CA ALA A 39 11.64 3.21 -5.71
C ALA A 39 11.18 2.74 -4.32
N VAL A 40 12.10 2.69 -3.35
CA VAL A 40 11.76 2.35 -1.96
C VAL A 40 10.71 3.28 -1.38
N VAL A 41 10.85 4.59 -1.61
CA VAL A 41 9.87 5.58 -1.11
C VAL A 41 8.51 5.39 -1.79
N SER A 42 8.49 5.17 -3.11
CA SER A 42 7.24 4.90 -3.84
C SER A 42 6.54 3.66 -3.32
N GLU A 43 7.25 2.53 -3.21
CA GLU A 43 6.70 1.27 -2.69
C GLU A 43 6.18 1.42 -1.25
N ALA A 44 6.93 2.11 -0.38
CA ALA A 44 6.52 2.36 0.99
C ALA A 44 5.24 3.22 1.07
N LEU A 45 5.10 4.23 0.20
CA LEU A 45 3.91 5.07 0.13
C LEU A 45 2.70 4.30 -0.43
N GLU A 46 2.89 3.48 -1.45
CA GLU A 46 1.85 2.61 -1.99
C GLU A 46 1.33 1.64 -0.92
N GLN A 47 2.24 0.99 -0.20
CA GLN A 47 1.87 0.08 0.90
C GLN A 47 1.17 0.82 2.03
N TRP A 48 1.65 2.02 2.41
CA TRP A 48 1.00 2.83 3.44
C TRP A 48 -0.44 3.22 3.04
N LEU A 49 -0.64 3.64 1.79
CA LEU A 49 -1.97 3.95 1.26
C LEU A 49 -2.88 2.72 1.19
N ALA A 50 -2.35 1.56 0.80
CA ALA A 50 -3.12 0.31 0.78
C ALA A 50 -3.60 -0.07 2.19
N MET A 51 -2.72 0.03 3.19
CA MET A 51 -3.07 -0.24 4.59
C MET A 51 -4.06 0.78 5.16
N ALA A 52 -3.95 2.05 4.77
CA ALA A 52 -4.92 3.08 5.16
C ALA A 52 -6.32 2.77 4.61
N LYS A 53 -6.42 2.43 3.32
CA LYS A 53 -7.69 2.04 2.68
C LYS A 53 -8.28 0.78 3.31
N LEU A 54 -7.45 -0.22 3.62
CA LEU A 54 -7.89 -1.43 4.30
C LEU A 54 -8.48 -1.11 5.67
N ARG A 55 -7.82 -0.24 6.45
CA ARG A 55 -8.32 0.21 7.75
C ARG A 55 -9.67 0.93 7.60
N GLU A 56 -9.79 1.84 6.65
CA GLU A 56 -11.04 2.55 6.37
C GLU A 56 -12.19 1.59 6.02
N ALA A 57 -11.91 0.54 5.23
CA ALA A 57 -12.88 -0.48 4.88
C ALA A 57 -13.33 -1.30 6.10
N VAL A 58 -12.37 -1.78 6.90
CA VAL A 58 -12.66 -2.53 8.14
C VAL A 58 -13.48 -1.67 9.11
N GLU A 59 -13.11 -0.41 9.31
CA GLU A 59 -13.86 0.51 10.18
C GLU A 59 -15.28 0.79 9.65
N ALA A 60 -15.48 0.78 8.33
CA ALA A 60 -16.82 0.90 7.75
C ALA A 60 -17.67 -0.34 8.03
N ASP A 61 -17.12 -1.54 7.83
CA ASP A 61 -17.81 -2.80 8.09
C ASP A 61 -18.13 -2.98 9.58
N GLU A 62 -17.20 -2.65 10.48
CA GLU A 62 -17.42 -2.72 11.92
C GLU A 62 -18.54 -1.76 12.38
N ARG A 63 -18.66 -0.58 11.76
CA ARG A 63 -19.75 0.36 12.06
C ARG A 63 -21.10 -0.17 11.57
N GLU A 64 -21.14 -0.86 10.43
CA GLU A 64 -22.38 -1.34 9.83
C GLU A 64 -22.88 -2.64 10.49
N PHE A 65 -21.97 -3.59 10.73
CA PHE A 65 -22.32 -4.96 11.14
C PHE A 65 -21.93 -5.28 12.58
N GLY A 66 -21.10 -4.45 13.23
CA GLY A 66 -20.51 -4.74 14.53
C GLY A 66 -19.34 -5.72 14.45
N PRO A 67 -18.76 -6.11 15.60
CA PRO A 67 -17.62 -7.03 15.63
C PRO A 67 -18.01 -8.44 15.16
N VAL A 68 -17.08 -9.11 14.48
CA VAL A 68 -17.23 -10.52 14.08
C VAL A 68 -17.29 -11.39 15.33
N SER A 69 -18.32 -12.23 15.45
CA SER A 69 -18.46 -13.15 16.59
C SER A 69 -17.60 -14.41 16.42
N ASP A 70 -17.14 -14.98 17.53
CA ASP A 70 -16.37 -16.23 17.52
C ASP A 70 -17.15 -17.39 16.88
N GLU A 71 -18.49 -17.38 16.99
CA GLU A 71 -19.35 -18.39 16.34
C GLU A 71 -19.33 -18.25 14.82
N ALA A 72 -19.39 -17.02 14.31
CA ALA A 72 -19.27 -16.75 12.88
C ALA A 72 -17.89 -17.17 12.35
N MET A 73 -16.82 -16.91 13.10
CA MET A 73 -15.46 -17.36 12.75
C MET A 73 -15.33 -18.88 12.71
N ARG A 74 -15.76 -19.58 13.77
CA ARG A 74 -15.73 -21.05 13.81
C ARG A 74 -16.50 -21.68 12.66
N ARG A 75 -17.66 -21.12 12.33
CA ARG A 75 -18.46 -21.57 11.20
C ARG A 75 -17.70 -21.42 9.88
N ALA A 76 -17.13 -20.24 9.62
CA ALA A 76 -16.36 -19.98 8.41
C ALA A 76 -15.15 -20.92 8.27
N GLU A 77 -14.41 -21.17 9.35
CA GLU A 77 -13.28 -22.11 9.37
C GLU A 77 -13.70 -23.56 9.10
N SER A 78 -14.89 -23.98 9.53
CA SER A 78 -15.40 -25.33 9.28
C SER A 78 -15.87 -25.57 7.85
N GLU A 79 -16.10 -24.51 7.09
CA GLU A 79 -16.62 -24.54 5.71
C GLU A 79 -15.49 -24.48 4.64
N TRP A 80 -14.21 -24.32 5.05
CA TRP A 80 -13.04 -24.19 4.18
C TRP A 80 -12.15 -25.46 4.16
#